data_AF-A0A420E7T0-F1
#
_entry.id   AF-A0A420E7T0-F1
#
_cell.length_a   1.000
_cell.length_b   1.000
_cell.length_c   1.000
_cell.angle_alpha   90.00
_cell.angle_beta   90.00
_cell.angle_gamma   90.00
#
_symmetry.space_group_name_H-M   'P 1'
#
loop_
_entity.id
_entity.type
_entity.pdbx_description
1 polymer ?
#
loop_
_entity_poly.entity_id
_entity_poly.type
_entity_poly.pdbx_seq_one_letter_code
_entity_poly.pdbx_strand_id
1 'polypeptide(L)'
;MNLSKPFYELLPWIYFALGSLGICFGQSWLWAGFAGILYSLGALIWIMRSNYRRKDPILPRSQFLIPEFIYEFIPFVWVFLSLCAAALSQQSIAYVFAAPIIGYGCWLLTKRYQNRHGSQHADLDIHLLKH
;
A
#
# COMPACT_ATOMS: atom_id res chain seq x y z
N MET A 1 -20.36 21.04 -2.09
CA MET A 1 -19.57 19.99 -2.79
C MET A 1 -18.12 20.10 -2.36
N ASN A 2 -17.59 19.10 -1.66
CA ASN A 2 -16.21 19.09 -1.16
C ASN A 2 -15.28 18.62 -2.32
N LEU A 3 -14.95 19.54 -3.24
CA LEU A 3 -14.21 19.26 -4.47
C LEU A 3 -12.80 18.68 -4.21
N SER A 4 -12.28 18.84 -2.99
CA SER A 4 -10.97 18.35 -2.55
C SER A 4 -10.93 16.85 -2.25
N LYS A 5 -12.07 16.20 -1.96
CA LYS A 5 -12.11 14.77 -1.63
C LYS A 5 -11.55 13.88 -2.75
N PRO A 6 -11.99 13.95 -4.02
CA PRO A 6 -11.47 13.07 -5.06
C PRO A 6 -9.96 13.27 -5.31
N PHE A 7 -9.45 14.51 -5.27
CA PHE A 7 -8.02 14.79 -5.41
C PHE A 7 -7.20 14.18 -4.26
N TYR A 8 -7.70 14.29 -3.04
CA TYR A 8 -7.06 13.68 -1.87
C TYR A 8 -7.10 12.14 -1.93
N GLU A 9 -8.17 11.56 -2.46
CA GLU A 9 -8.30 10.11 -2.64
C GLU A 9 -7.45 9.54 -3.77
N LEU A 10 -7.20 10.35 -4.81
CA LEU A 10 -6.34 10.00 -5.94
C LEU A 10 -4.85 10.19 -5.63
N LEU A 11 -4.51 11.01 -4.63
CA LEU A 11 -3.14 11.41 -4.31
C LEU A 11 -2.18 10.22 -4.17
N PRO A 12 -2.45 9.17 -3.35
CA PRO A 12 -1.52 8.05 -3.22
C PRO A 12 -1.26 7.34 -4.55
N TRP A 13 -2.29 7.22 -5.38
CA TRP A 13 -2.22 6.56 -6.68
C TRP A 13 -1.35 7.33 -7.68
N ILE A 14 -1.44 8.66 -7.67
CA ILE A 14 -0.58 9.51 -8.51
C ILE A 14 0.89 9.31 -8.13
N TYR A 15 1.19 9.34 -6.83
CA TYR A 15 2.56 9.14 -6.36
C TYR A 15 3.09 7.75 -6.70
N PHE A 16 2.28 6.71 -6.56
CA PHE A 16 2.66 5.36 -6.97
C PHE A 16 2.89 5.26 -8.48
N ALA A 17 2.00 5.83 -9.30
CA ALA A 17 2.13 5.79 -10.75
C ALA A 17 3.40 6.51 -11.21
N LEU A 18 3.61 7.75 -10.75
CA LEU A 18 4.78 8.54 -11.11
C LEU A 18 6.08 7.91 -10.60
N GLY A 19 6.10 7.44 -9.35
CA GLY A 19 7.26 6.78 -8.76
C GLY A 19 7.60 5.47 -9.49
N SER A 20 6.61 4.64 -9.79
CA SER A 20 6.83 3.38 -10.51
C SER A 20 7.31 3.61 -11.95
N LEU A 21 6.72 4.57 -12.66
CA LEU A 21 7.18 4.96 -13.99
C LEU A 21 8.62 5.49 -13.96
N GLY A 22 8.94 6.34 -13.00
CA GLY A 22 10.28 6.89 -12.83
C GLY A 22 11.33 5.81 -12.51
N ILE A 23 10.97 4.78 -11.73
CA ILE A 23 11.84 3.64 -11.45
C ILE A 23 12.09 2.81 -12.72
N CYS A 24 11.05 2.56 -13.52
CA CYS A 24 11.14 1.70 -14.70
C CYS A 24 11.80 2.38 -15.92
N PHE A 25 11.57 3.68 -16.12
CA PHE A 25 12.01 4.41 -17.32
C PHE A 25 13.11 5.43 -17.04
N GLY A 26 13.50 5.61 -15.78
CA GLY A 26 14.57 6.51 -15.38
C GLY A 26 15.91 6.09 -15.99
N GLN A 27 16.58 7.01 -16.68
CA GLN A 27 17.85 6.74 -17.36
C GLN A 27 19.07 6.84 -16.45
N SER A 28 18.95 7.46 -15.27
CA SER A 28 20.05 7.62 -14.32
C SER A 28 19.70 7.08 -12.94
N TRP A 29 20.73 6.67 -12.19
CA TRP A 29 20.59 6.21 -10.81
C TRP A 29 20.02 7.31 -9.89
N LEU A 30 20.35 8.58 -10.15
CA LEU A 30 19.75 9.72 -9.46
C LEU A 30 18.25 9.81 -9.74
N TRP A 31 17.82 9.62 -10.99
CA TRP A 31 16.41 9.57 -11.36
C TRP A 31 15.68 8.43 -10.64
N ALA A 32 16.27 7.24 -10.61
CA ALA A 32 15.71 6.10 -9.88
C ALA A 32 15.60 6.40 -8.37
N GLY A 33 16.57 7.10 -7.79
CA GLY A 33 16.53 7.57 -6.40
C GLY A 33 15.36 8.52 -6.13
N PHE A 34 15.19 9.55 -6.96
CA PHE A 34 14.04 10.48 -6.84
C PHE A 34 12.71 9.77 -7.03
N ALA A 35 12.62 8.86 -8.00
CA ALA A 35 11.42 8.08 -8.25
C ALA A 35 11.08 7.15 -7.07
N GLY A 36 12.09 6.57 -6.43
CA GLY A 36 11.90 5.76 -5.23
C GLY A 36 11.47 6.56 -4.00
N ILE A 37 11.98 7.77 -3.83
CA ILE A 37 11.48 8.70 -2.80
C ILE A 37 9.99 9.01 -3.07
N LEU A 38 9.63 9.31 -4.33
CA LEU A 38 8.26 9.62 -4.70
C LEU A 38 7.30 8.44 -4.47
N TYR A 39 7.72 7.22 -4.82
CA TYR A 39 6.99 5.99 -4.51
C TYR A 39 6.78 5.82 -2.99
N SER A 40 7.84 6.04 -2.20
CA SER A 40 7.81 5.92 -0.75
C SER A 40 6.88 6.94 -0.09
N LEU A 41 6.82 8.16 -0.62
CA LEU A 41 5.84 9.17 -0.20
C LEU A 41 4.40 8.71 -0.50
N GLY A 42 4.15 8.09 -1.65
CA GLY A 42 2.86 7.48 -1.97
C GLY A 42 2.44 6.42 -0.94
N ALA A 43 3.37 5.56 -0.54
CA ALA A 43 3.15 4.55 0.51
C ALA A 43 2.82 5.20 1.86
N LEU A 44 3.58 6.22 2.24
CA LEU A 44 3.37 6.96 3.48
C LEU A 44 1.99 7.65 3.51
N ILE A 45 1.61 8.36 2.44
CA ILE A 45 0.29 9.00 2.33
C ILE A 45 -0.83 7.95 2.38
N TRP A 46 -0.65 6.82 1.70
CA TRP A 46 -1.63 5.73 1.73
C TRP A 46 -1.83 5.19 3.16
N ILE A 47 -0.74 5.00 3.90
CA ILE A 47 -0.73 4.51 5.28
C ILE A 47 -1.36 5.53 6.22
N MET A 48 -0.95 6.80 6.15
CA MET A 48 -1.57 7.88 6.94
C MET A 48 -3.07 7.99 6.66
N ARG A 49 -3.49 7.90 5.39
CA ARG A 49 -4.90 7.90 5.01
C ARG A 49 -5.63 6.67 5.55
N SER A 50 -4.99 5.50 5.50
CA SER A 50 -5.55 4.27 6.06
C SER A 50 -5.77 4.41 7.56
N ASN A 51 -4.81 5.02 8.27
CA ASN A 51 -4.84 5.20 9.72
C ASN A 51 -5.83 6.30 10.14
N TYR A 52 -5.91 7.40 9.40
CA TYR A 52 -6.89 8.47 9.65
C TYR A 52 -8.35 8.01 9.45
N ARG A 53 -8.59 7.02 8.59
CA ARG A 53 -9.92 6.40 8.44
C ARG A 53 -10.28 5.42 9.55
N ARG A 54 -9.32 4.99 10.39
CA ARG A 54 -9.60 4.11 11.52
C ARG A 54 -10.30 4.91 12.61
N LYS A 55 -11.55 4.55 12.88
CA LYS A 55 -12.28 4.97 14.09
C LYS A 55 -12.33 3.86 15.13
N ASP A 56 -11.86 2.67 14.77
CA ASP A 56 -11.86 1.52 15.66
C ASP A 56 -10.89 1.79 16.82
N PRO A 57 -11.29 1.48 18.06
CA PRO A 57 -10.39 1.60 19.20
C PRO A 57 -9.13 0.79 18.91
N ILE A 58 -7.97 1.36 19.20
CA ILE A 58 -6.66 0.70 19.11
C ILE A 58 -6.68 -0.42 20.14
N LEU A 59 -7.24 -1.58 19.77
CA LEU A 59 -7.15 -2.79 20.56
C LEU A 59 -5.66 -3.08 20.69
N PRO A 60 -5.11 -3.22 21.91
CA PRO A 60 -3.71 -3.57 22.10
C PRO A 60 -3.50 -4.97 21.51
N ARG A 61 -3.11 -5.05 20.24
CA ARG A 61 -2.62 -6.27 19.60
C ARG A 61 -1.21 -6.54 20.13
N SER A 62 -1.16 -6.88 21.41
CA SER A 62 0.01 -7.22 22.20
C SER A 62 0.54 -8.61 21.82
N GLN A 63 0.87 -8.88 20.54
CA GLN A 63 1.45 -10.17 20.15
C GLN A 63 2.42 -10.14 18.95
N PHE A 64 2.60 -9.01 18.26
CA PHE A 64 3.53 -8.94 17.12
C PHE A 64 4.82 -8.19 17.49
N LEU A 65 5.97 -8.83 17.24
CA LEU A 65 7.32 -8.28 17.43
C LEU A 65 7.64 -7.09 16.50
N ILE A 66 6.75 -6.79 15.54
CA ILE A 66 6.97 -5.79 14.50
C ILE A 66 6.05 -4.58 14.76
N PRO A 67 6.59 -3.35 14.82
CA PRO A 67 5.79 -2.13 14.88
C PRO A 67 4.71 -2.09 13.80
N GLU A 68 3.49 -1.65 14.16
CA GLU A 68 2.33 -1.64 13.26
C GLU A 68 2.60 -0.88 11.96
N PHE A 69 3.33 0.24 12.04
CA PHE A 69 3.80 1.00 10.90
C PHE A 69 4.65 0.15 9.92
N ILE A 70 5.62 -0.62 10.43
CA ILE A 70 6.49 -1.45 9.59
C ILE A 70 5.65 -2.53 8.90
N TYR A 71 4.71 -3.15 9.62
CA TYR A 71 3.80 -4.16 9.07
C TYR A 71 2.87 -3.61 7.98
N GLU A 72 2.53 -2.33 8.05
CA GLU A 72 1.74 -1.62 7.04
C GLU A 72 2.54 -1.32 5.78
N PHE A 73 3.85 -1.09 5.91
CA PHE A 73 4.77 -0.84 4.79
C PHE A 73 5.12 -2.09 3.97
N ILE A 74 5.07 -3.29 4.56
CA ILE A 74 5.46 -4.57 3.93
C ILE A 74 4.99 -4.72 2.46
N PRO A 75 3.69 -4.57 2.11
CA PRO A 75 3.25 -4.77 0.72
C PRO A 75 3.90 -3.78 -0.25
N PHE A 76 4.14 -2.53 0.17
CA PHE A 76 4.77 -1.51 -0.66
C PHE A 76 6.25 -1.79 -0.86
N VAL A 77 6.93 -2.33 0.16
CA VAL A 77 8.33 -2.75 0.05
C VAL A 77 8.48 -3.89 -0.97
N TRP A 78 7.57 -4.87 -0.95
CA TRP A 78 7.59 -5.96 -1.92
C TRP A 78 7.39 -5.47 -3.36
N VAL A 79 6.44 -4.56 -3.58
CA VAL A 79 6.21 -3.97 -4.90
C VAL A 79 7.41 -3.13 -5.35
N PHE A 80 7.99 -2.33 -4.45
CA PHE A 80 9.17 -1.53 -4.73
C PHE A 80 10.38 -2.39 -5.13
N LEU A 81 10.68 -3.44 -4.36
CA LEU A 81 11.76 -4.38 -4.66
C LEU A 81 11.53 -5.08 -6.01
N SER A 82 10.30 -5.47 -6.30
CA SER A 82 9.94 -6.05 -7.58
C SER A 82 10.17 -5.09 -8.76
N LEU A 83 9.83 -3.81 -8.59
CA LEU A 83 10.05 -2.78 -9.60
C LEU A 83 11.55 -2.54 -9.83
N CYS A 84 12.34 -2.45 -8.75
CA CYS A 84 13.79 -2.30 -8.85
C CYS A 84 14.44 -3.51 -9.54
N ALA A 85 14.05 -4.74 -9.16
CA ALA A 85 14.57 -5.95 -9.79
C ALA A 85 14.23 -6.01 -11.29
N ALA A 86 13.00 -5.64 -11.67
CA ALA A 86 12.59 -5.56 -13.07
C ALA A 86 13.41 -4.52 -13.84
N ALA A 87 13.57 -3.31 -13.28
CA ALA A 87 14.32 -2.22 -13.90
C ALA A 87 15.81 -2.55 -14.10
N LEU A 88 16.44 -3.24 -13.13
CA LEU A 88 17.85 -3.60 -13.19
C LEU A 88 18.16 -4.73 -14.16
N SER A 89 17.24 -5.71 -14.27
CA SER A 89 17.49 -6.89 -15.08
C SER A 89 17.48 -6.61 -16.59
N GLN A 90 16.72 -5.60 -17.06
CA GLN A 90 16.41 -5.31 -18.48
C GLN A 90 15.99 -6.53 -19.33
N GLN A 91 15.72 -7.67 -18.71
CA GLN A 91 15.39 -8.93 -19.36
C GLN A 91 13.89 -9.14 -19.31
N SER A 92 13.31 -9.54 -20.44
CA SER A 92 11.88 -9.78 -20.60
C SER A 92 11.30 -10.75 -19.55
N ILE A 93 12.13 -11.68 -19.08
CA ILE A 93 11.81 -12.70 -18.07
C ILE A 93 11.53 -12.07 -16.69
N ALA A 94 12.18 -10.97 -16.33
CA ALA A 94 11.96 -10.35 -15.03
C ALA A 94 10.57 -9.74 -14.89
N TYR A 95 9.97 -9.26 -15.98
CA TYR A 95 8.58 -8.79 -15.97
C TYR A 95 7.59 -9.93 -15.69
N VAL A 96 7.90 -11.15 -16.16
CA VAL A 96 7.10 -12.35 -15.89
C VAL A 96 7.12 -12.71 -14.41
N PHE A 97 8.24 -12.52 -13.72
CA PHE A 97 8.34 -12.73 -12.27
C PHE A 97 7.80 -11.56 -11.44
N ALA A 98 7.90 -10.32 -11.96
CA ALA A 98 7.39 -9.14 -11.28
C ALA A 98 5.85 -9.09 -11.24
N ALA A 99 5.18 -9.48 -12.33
CA ALA A 99 3.72 -9.49 -12.44
C ALA A 99 3.00 -10.24 -11.30
N PRO A 100 3.36 -11.49 -10.94
CA PRO A 100 2.70 -12.21 -9.84
C PRO A 100 3.01 -11.60 -8.47
N ILE A 101 4.18 -11.00 -8.26
CA ILE A 101 4.53 -10.33 -6.99
C ILE A 101 3.68 -9.07 -6.79
N ILE A 102 3.53 -8.27 -7.86
CA ILE A 102 2.63 -7.11 -7.86
C ILE A 102 1.18 -7.55 -7.66
N GLY A 103 0.74 -8.62 -8.34
CA GLY A 103 -0.58 -9.21 -8.18
C GLY A 103 -0.85 -9.65 -6.74
N TYR A 104 0.12 -10.32 -6.11
CA TYR A 104 0.03 -10.74 -4.71
C TYR A 104 -0.04 -9.54 -3.74
N GLY A 105 0.77 -8.50 -3.98
CA GLY A 105 0.74 -7.25 -3.22
C GLY A 105 -0.64 -6.58 -3.29
N CYS A 106 -1.21 -6.47 -4.49
CA CYS A 106 -2.55 -5.94 -4.71
C CYS A 106 -3.63 -6.80 -4.03
N TRP A 107 -3.55 -8.13 -4.16
CA TRP A 107 -4.49 -9.05 -3.52
C TRP A 107 -4.44 -8.94 -1.99
N LEU A 108 -3.25 -8.83 -1.40
CA LEU A 108 -3.07 -8.64 0.03
C LEU A 108 -3.71 -7.32 0.51
N LEU A 109 -3.57 -6.25 -0.28
CA LEU A 109 -4.23 -4.96 -0.02
C LEU A 109 -5.76 -5.09 -0.08
N THR A 110 -6.31 -5.81 -1.07
CA THR A 110 -7.77 -6.06 -1.18
C THR A 110 -8.28 -6.90 -0.03
N LYS A 111 -7.56 -7.96 0.36
CA LYS A 111 -7.91 -8.78 1.53
C LYS A 111 -7.88 -7.98 2.82
N ARG A 112 -6.90 -7.09 3.02
CA ARG A 112 -6.89 -6.16 4.15
C ARG A 112 -8.06 -5.18 4.13
N TYR A 113 -8.45 -4.69 2.95
CA TYR A 113 -9.61 -3.83 2.80
C TYR A 113 -10.93 -4.54 3.17
N GLN A 114 -11.08 -5.80 2.73
CA GLN A 114 -12.26 -6.63 2.99
C GLN A 114 -12.35 -7.09 4.45
N ASN A 115 -11.24 -7.57 5.03
CA ASN A 115 -11.22 -8.11 6.39
C ASN A 115 -11.51 -7.03 7.46
N ARG A 116 -11.37 -5.75 7.10
CA ARG A 116 -11.71 -4.61 7.96
C ARG A 116 -13.19 -4.24 7.92
N HIS A 117 -13.89 -4.40 6.79
CA HIS A 117 -15.33 -4.16 6.72
C HIS A 117 -16.16 -5.32 7.31
N GLY A 118 -15.64 -6.55 7.25
CA GLY A 118 -16.30 -7.73 7.85
C GLY A 118 -16.30 -7.73 9.38
N SER A 119 -15.23 -7.24 10.02
CA SER A 119 -15.14 -7.14 11.49
C SER A 119 -16.18 -6.20 12.10
N GLN A 120 -16.54 -5.14 11.38
CA GLN A 120 -17.46 -4.11 11.86
C GLN A 120 -18.92 -4.59 11.88
N HIS A 121 -19.30 -5.49 10.96
CA HIS A 121 -20.63 -6.12 10.97
C HIS A 121 -20.76 -7.17 12.08
N ALA A 122 -19.71 -7.96 12.32
CA ALA A 122 -19.72 -8.98 13.37
C ALA A 122 -19.84 -8.38 14.79
N ASP A 123 -19.20 -7.24 15.07
CA ASP A 123 -19.34 -6.56 16.36
C ASP A 123 -20.73 -5.94 16.57
N LEU A 124 -21.38 -5.45 15.49
CA LEU A 124 -22.76 -4.95 15.53
C LEU A 124 -23.76 -6.09 15.81
N ASP A 125 -23.57 -7.25 15.20
CA ASP A 125 -24.41 -8.43 15.43
C ASP A 125 -24.28 -8.95 16.88
N ILE A 126 -23.06 -8.96 17.44
CA ILE A 126 -22.84 -9.35 18.84
C ILE A 126 -23.48 -8.36 19.81
N HIS A 127 -23.49 -7.06 19.48
CA HIS A 127 -24.11 -6.04 20.33
C HIS A 127 -25.65 -6.07 20.28
N LEU A 128 -26.23 -6.48 19.15
CA LEU A 128 -27.68 -6.63 18.97
C LEU A 128 -28.24 -7.91 19.59
N LEU A 129 -27.42 -8.96 19.75
CA LEU A 129 -27.80 -10.21 20.42
C LEU A 129 -27.76 -10.14 21.96
N LYS A 130 -27.34 -8.99 22.53
CA LYS A 130 -27.27 -8.76 23.99
C LYS A 130 -28.48 -8.02 24.57
N HIS A 131 -29.52 -7.77 23.78
CA HIS A 131 -30.80 -7.19 24.21
C HIS A 131 -31.96 -8.12 23.86
#